data_AF-A0A645I8W3-F1
#
_entry.id   AF-A0A645I8W3-F1
#
_cell.length_a   1.000
_cell.length_b   1.000
_cell.length_c   1.000
_cell.angle_alpha   90.00
_cell.angle_beta   90.00
_cell.angle_gamma   90.00
#
_symmetry.space_group_name_H-M   'P 1'
#
loop_
_entity.id
_entity.type
_entity.pdbx_description
1 polymer ?
#
loop_
_entity_poly.entity_id
_entity_poly.type
_entity_poly.pdbx_seq_one_letter_code
_entity_poly.pdbx_strand_id
1 'polypeptide(L)'
;MSSEGLKAAIDDGILQVPFQVRSFRTVFFDSMGNAIPEVSNGSRFSDRQREQIRRLSRGSYFYISGVRAAGPDGTEREIAVMELRIN
;
A
#
# COMPACT_ATOMS: atom_id res chain seq x y z
N MET A 1 14.03 -2.90 -10.60
CA MET A 1 12.60 -2.95 -10.98
C MET A 1 11.85 -2.02 -10.05
N SER A 2 11.10 -1.06 -10.58
CA SER A 2 10.22 -0.19 -9.77
C SER A 2 8.83 -0.81 -9.72
N SER A 3 8.20 -0.89 -8.54
CA SER A 3 6.81 -1.35 -8.43
C SER A 3 5.84 -0.19 -8.64
N GLU A 4 4.85 -0.36 -9.52
CA GLU A 4 3.82 0.66 -9.79
C GLU A 4 2.61 0.57 -8.84
N GLY A 5 2.55 -0.46 -8.00
CA GLY A 5 1.40 -0.75 -7.13
C GLY A 5 1.64 -1.91 -6.16
N LEU A 6 0.55 -2.35 -5.53
CA LEU A 6 0.56 -3.44 -4.57
C LEU A 6 0.02 -4.74 -5.19
N LYS A 7 0.61 -5.84 -4.74
CA LYS A 7 0.12 -7.20 -5.01
C LYS A 7 -0.08 -7.90 -3.67
N ALA A 8 -1.04 -8.81 -3.62
CA ALA A 8 -1.32 -9.61 -2.44
C ALA A 8 -1.41 -11.09 -2.82
N ALA A 9 -0.85 -11.95 -1.98
CA ALA A 9 -0.96 -13.40 -2.08
C ALA A 9 -0.88 -13.98 -0.67
N ILE A 10 -1.51 -15.13 -0.46
CA ILE A 10 -1.20 -15.98 0.70
C ILE A 10 0.06 -16.76 0.35
N ASP A 11 1.00 -16.80 1.29
CA ASP A 11 2.18 -17.65 1.25
C ASP A 11 2.12 -18.60 2.45
N ASP A 12 1.49 -19.75 2.23
CA ASP A 12 1.38 -20.84 3.21
C ASP A 12 2.34 -22.00 2.86
N GLY A 13 3.26 -21.81 1.90
CA GLY A 13 4.21 -22.81 1.43
C GLY A 13 3.62 -23.92 0.55
N ILE A 14 2.31 -23.90 0.24
CA ILE A 14 1.64 -24.96 -0.53
C ILE A 14 0.77 -24.38 -1.66
N LEU A 15 0.01 -23.31 -1.38
CA LEU A 15 -0.94 -22.71 -2.31
C LEU A 15 -0.62 -21.24 -2.55
N GLN A 16 -0.17 -20.92 -3.76
CA GLN A 16 -0.08 -19.54 -4.22
C GLN A 16 -1.47 -19.05 -4.64
N VAL A 17 -2.28 -18.63 -3.68
CA VAL A 17 -3.61 -18.08 -3.95
C VAL A 17 -3.48 -16.59 -4.27
N PRO A 18 -3.73 -16.14 -5.52
CA PRO A 18 -3.62 -14.74 -5.87
C PRO A 18 -4.79 -13.95 -5.27
N PHE A 19 -4.47 -12.84 -4.61
CA PHE A 19 -5.46 -11.85 -4.18
C PHE A 19 -5.36 -10.61 -5.07
N GLN A 20 -6.51 -10.07 -5.45
CA GLN A 20 -6.56 -8.83 -6.20
C GLN A 20 -6.75 -7.66 -5.24
N VAL A 21 -5.72 -6.83 -5.10
CA VAL A 21 -5.85 -5.55 -4.39
C VAL A 21 -6.88 -4.67 -5.11
N ARG A 22 -7.85 -4.15 -4.38
CA ARG A 22 -8.91 -3.27 -4.88
C ARG A 22 -8.62 -1.82 -4.57
N SER A 23 -8.15 -1.53 -3.37
CA SER A 23 -7.80 -0.19 -2.93
C SER A 23 -6.84 -0.24 -1.75
N PHE A 24 -6.15 0.87 -1.51
CA PHE A 24 -5.36 1.11 -0.32
C PHE A 24 -5.19 2.61 -0.09
N ARG A 25 -4.64 2.97 1.07
CA ARG A 25 -4.19 4.33 1.36
C ARG A 25 -2.72 4.31 1.70
N THR A 26 -2.02 5.39 1.37
CA THR A 26 -0.73 5.70 1.99
C THR A 26 -0.94 6.76 3.05
N VAL A 27 -0.25 6.64 4.17
CA VAL A 27 -0.29 7.63 5.25
C VAL A 27 1.10 8.21 5.41
N PHE A 28 1.23 9.51 5.12
CA PHE A 28 2.44 10.29 5.32
C PHE A 28 2.31 11.16 6.58
N PHE A 29 3.42 11.71 7.04
CA PHE A 29 3.45 12.65 8.16
C PHE A 29 4.15 13.93 7.74
N ASP A 30 3.54 15.07 8.08
CA ASP A 30 4.19 16.37 7.93
C ASP A 30 5.15 16.66 9.10
N SER A 31 5.82 17.81 9.02
CA SER A 31 6.75 18.27 10.07
C SER A 31 6.09 18.59 11.41
N MET A 32 4.77 18.74 11.44
CA MET A 32 3.98 18.97 12.65
C MET A 32 3.43 17.66 13.24
N GLY A 33 3.68 16.52 12.59
CA GLY A 33 3.21 15.21 13.02
C GLY A 33 1.78 14.87 12.59
N ASN A 34 1.16 15.67 11.71
CA ASN A 34 -0.18 15.36 11.21
C ASN A 34 -0.11 14.22 10.18
N ALA A 35 -1.07 13.31 10.26
CA ALA A 35 -1.24 12.24 9.28
C ALA A 35 -1.93 12.77 8.02
N ILE A 36 -1.32 12.51 6.85
CA ILE A 36 -1.85 12.86 5.53
C ILE A 36 -2.20 11.56 4.79
N PRO A 37 -3.46 11.10 4.87
CA PRO A 37 -3.90 9.93 4.13
C PRO A 37 -4.17 10.27 2.66
N GLU A 38 -3.64 9.47 1.76
CA GLU A 38 -3.83 9.60 0.31
C GLU A 38 -4.39 8.30 -0.25
N VAL A 39 -5.43 8.39 -1.09
CA VAL A 39 -6.12 7.23 -1.67
C VAL A 39 -5.41 6.76 -2.95
N SER A 40 -5.40 5.45 -3.14
CA SER A 40 -4.81 4.80 -4.32
C SER A 40 -5.67 4.93 -5.58
N ASN A 41 -5.07 4.65 -6.74
CA ASN A 41 -5.81 4.39 -7.98
C ASN A 41 -6.01 2.87 -8.12
N GLY A 42 -6.99 2.35 -7.40
CA GLY A 42 -7.23 0.91 -7.33
C GLY A 42 -6.07 0.17 -6.65
N SER A 43 -5.50 -0.82 -7.34
CA SER A 43 -4.29 -1.53 -6.91
C SER A 43 -2.98 -0.77 -7.15
N ARG A 44 -3.03 0.39 -7.81
CA ARG A 44 -1.87 1.20 -8.19
C ARG A 44 -1.77 2.44 -7.32
N PHE A 45 -0.55 2.96 -7.17
CA PHE A 45 -0.41 4.27 -6.56
C PHE A 45 -1.15 5.34 -7.39
N SER A 46 -1.74 6.34 -6.73
CA SER A 46 -2.21 7.54 -7.41
C SER A 46 -1.02 8.48 -7.69
N ASP A 47 -1.22 9.46 -8.58
CA ASP A 47 -0.14 10.41 -8.90
C ASP A 47 0.28 11.23 -7.69
N ARG A 48 -0.68 11.59 -6.83
CA ARG A 48 -0.43 12.28 -5.58
C ARG A 48 0.40 11.44 -4.60
N GLN A 49 0.11 10.14 -4.49
CA GLN A 49 0.92 9.23 -3.68
C GLN A 49 2.35 9.12 -4.22
N ARG A 50 2.52 8.93 -5.54
CA ARG A 50 3.86 8.87 -6.16
C ARG A 50 4.65 10.14 -5.91
N GLU A 51 4.00 11.30 -6.01
CA GLU A 51 4.63 12.59 -5.78
C GLU A 51 5.07 12.76 -4.32
N GLN A 52 4.23 12.37 -3.36
CA GLN A 52 4.61 12.39 -1.95
C GLN A 52 5.78 11.46 -1.66
N ILE A 53 5.76 10.23 -2.18
CA ILE A 53 6.86 9.26 -2.02
C ILE A 53 8.17 9.83 -2.56
N ARG A 54 8.15 10.49 -3.73
CA ARG A 54 9.35 11.11 -4.33
C ARG A 54 9.94 12.24 -3.49
N ARG A 55 9.13 12.92 -2.67
CA ARG A 55 9.56 14.03 -1.81
C ARG A 55 10.11 13.56 -0.46
N LEU A 56 9.92 12.29 -0.10
CA LEU A 56 10.41 11.76 1.16
C LEU A 56 11.93 11.68 1.16
N SER A 57 12.53 12.18 2.24
CA SER A 57 13.94 12.00 2.53
C SER A 57 14.27 10.53 2.78
N ARG A 58 15.49 10.15 2.43
CA ARG A 58 16.07 8.87 2.85
C ARG A 58 15.99 8.70 4.37
N GLY A 59 15.58 7.52 4.82
CA GLY A 59 15.35 7.19 6.22
C GLY A 59 13.95 7.53 6.74
N SER A 60 13.15 8.29 5.98
CA SER A 60 11.76 8.55 6.34
C SER A 60 10.90 7.30 6.19
N TYR A 61 9.79 7.29 6.93
CA TYR A 61 8.80 6.22 6.89
C TYR A 61 7.47 6.74 6.36
N PHE A 62 6.71 5.86 5.72
CA PHE A 62 5.30 6.04 5.45
C PHE A 62 4.59 4.69 5.59
N TYR A 63 3.26 4.72 5.70
CA TYR A 63 2.49 3.50 5.92
C TYR A 63 1.55 3.23 4.77
N ILE A 64 1.28 1.96 4.52
CA ILE A 64 0.19 1.52 3.66
C ILE A 64 -0.88 0.91 4.55
N SER A 65 -2.11 1.44 4.46
CA SER A 65 -3.22 1.06 5.33
C SER A 65 -4.53 0.91 4.56
N GLY A 66 -5.52 0.28 5.20
CA GLY A 66 -6.85 0.06 4.62
C GLY A 66 -6.80 -0.70 3.30
N VAL A 67 -5.88 -1.66 3.17
CA VAL A 67 -5.73 -2.45 1.94
C VAL A 67 -6.91 -3.40 1.84
N ARG A 68 -7.78 -3.18 0.85
CA ARG A 68 -8.87 -4.10 0.50
C ARG A 68 -8.39 -5.04 -0.59
N ALA A 69 -8.48 -6.34 -0.36
CA ALA A 69 -8.11 -7.34 -1.34
C ALA A 69 -9.20 -8.41 -1.47
N ALA A 70 -9.52 -8.79 -2.71
CA ALA A 70 -10.50 -9.84 -3.00
C ALA A 70 -9.78 -11.16 -3.30
N GLY A 71 -10.24 -12.24 -2.67
CA GLY A 71 -9.81 -13.60 -2.99
C GLY A 71 -10.46 -14.13 -4.27
N PRO A 72 -10.10 -15.35 -4.71
CA PRO A 72 -10.74 -16.02 -5.86
C PRO A 72 -12.24 -16.28 -5.66
N ASP A 73 -12.67 -16.34 -4.41
CA ASP A 73 -14.07 -16.46 -3.99
C ASP A 73 -14.86 -15.13 -4.10
N GLY A 74 -14.17 -14.04 -4.45
CA GLY A 74 -14.76 -12.70 -4.53
C GLY A 74 -14.92 -11.99 -3.19
N THR A 75 -14.61 -12.65 -2.07
CA THR A 75 -14.75 -12.05 -0.74
C THR A 75 -13.65 -11.04 -0.50
N GLU A 76 -14.03 -9.83 -0.07
CA GLU A 76 -13.06 -8.81 0.32
C GLU A 76 -12.56 -9.00 1.75
N ARG A 77 -11.25 -8.83 1.92
CA ARG A 77 -10.56 -8.87 3.22
C ARG A 77 -9.73 -7.61 3.39
N GLU A 78 -9.62 -7.16 4.63
CA GLU A 78 -8.68 -6.11 5.00
C GLU A 78 -7.33 -6.73 5.37
N ILE A 79 -6.26 -6.21 4.76
CA ILE A 79 -4.89 -6.62 5.08
C ILE A 79 -4.33 -5.65 6.12
N ALA A 80 -3.50 -6.19 7.02
CA ALA A 80 -2.80 -5.43 8.05
C ALA A 80 -1.97 -4.27 7.47
N VAL A 81 -1.76 -3.25 8.31
CA VAL A 81 -0.96 -2.08 7.97
C VAL A 81 0.50 -2.48 7.75
N MET A 82 1.13 -1.88 6.74
CA MET A 82 2.55 -2.06 6.45
C MET A 82 3.30 -0.75 6.69
N GLU A 83 4.47 -0.84 7.32
CA GLU A 83 5.43 0.26 7.44
C GLU A 83 6.49 0.13 6.32
N LEU A 84 6.80 1.24 5.66
CA LEU A 84 7.79 1.30 4.60
C LEU A 84 8.80 2.40 4.90
N ARG A 85 10.09 2.05 4.77
CA ARG A 85 11.22 2.97 4.92
C ARG A 85 11.85 3.31 3.57
N ILE A 86 12.18 4.58 3.36
CA ILE A 86 12.95 5.04 2.20
C ILE A 86 14.45 4.80 2.44
N ASN A 87 15.15 4.24 1.45
CA ASN A 87 16.57 3.90 1.51
C ASN A 87 17.44 4.79 0.63
#